data_AF-A0A0Q5YR05-F1
#
_entry.id   AF-A0A0Q5YR05-F1
#
_cell.length_a   1.000
_cell.length_b   1.000
_cell.length_c   1.000
_cell.angle_alpha   90.00
_cell.angle_beta   90.00
_cell.angle_gamma   90.00
#
_symmetry.space_group_name_H-M   'P 1'
#
loop_
_entity.id
_entity.type
_entity.pdbx_description
1 polymer ?
#
loop_
_entity_poly.entity_id
_entity_poly.type
_entity_poly.pdbx_seq_one_letter_code
_entity_poly.pdbx_strand_id
1 'polypeptide(L)'
;MAAGASLTFNSANSNLVSVTDPDSATLTTVLTLSAGTMMLSSGGRATIGDNGTGEVTVSGTIADINVALDGMVFTAPDSAQTVILQIRTEDASTPTALSDTDEITLTITAVQLPGFQNFEPAVNVLGQPNFASGSSGPPTQRNLLGPRGAVAISESGRIYVPDTGHNRVLVFSSAAGPGSLAQLRLGQPSFSSGGARIEQGSHPEAAHVAIGDGRMAVAEPFANRISLYASVPTSTTQMPVGLLGQHSFDGTLQGCNGRTLNQPSSVAITPDAGKVLVADRGNSRVTIYNFFPLSVGTSPAYDVSLGQTHPDCVLDPTPSSASMNQPTGVWTNGTQVVVADTGNHRVLIWNTFPSVVDPVAREGESAHRVLGQSNFTASLPNRGNSSPGAGTLNAPTHVASDGTRLAVADTGNHRVLIWDSFPNADGVPANRVLGQIDFDNMLANNPDQDGDSDGPSERVFFSPGGLLFHNGKLYVTDKDNNRILVFDGQ
;
A
#
# COMPACT_ATOMS: atom_id res chain seq x y z
N MET A 1 -1.54 -28.15 9.38
CA MET A 1 -2.88 -27.57 9.17
C MET A 1 -2.81 -26.06 9.29
N ALA A 2 -3.81 -25.30 8.83
CA ALA A 2 -3.78 -23.85 8.89
C ALA A 2 -4.15 -23.31 10.29
N ALA A 3 -3.65 -22.12 10.65
CA ALA A 3 -4.03 -21.41 11.86
C ALA A 3 -5.56 -21.16 11.93
N GLY A 4 -6.14 -21.29 13.12
CA GLY A 4 -7.58 -21.18 13.37
C GLY A 4 -8.46 -22.29 12.76
N ALA A 5 -7.89 -23.27 12.05
CA ALA A 5 -8.63 -24.40 11.49
C ALA A 5 -8.87 -25.51 12.53
N SER A 6 -9.82 -26.41 12.25
CA SER A 6 -10.05 -27.60 13.06
C SER A 6 -9.58 -28.88 12.36
N LEU A 7 -9.11 -29.86 13.15
CA LEU A 7 -8.72 -31.19 12.71
C LEU A 7 -9.48 -32.23 13.54
N THR A 8 -10.16 -33.17 12.86
CA THR A 8 -10.83 -34.28 13.52
C THR A 8 -9.97 -35.55 13.49
N PHE A 9 -9.73 -36.14 14.66
CA PHE A 9 -9.07 -37.43 14.84
C PHE A 9 -10.14 -38.53 14.86
N ASN A 10 -10.15 -39.37 13.83
CA ASN A 10 -11.08 -40.49 13.75
C ASN A 10 -10.57 -41.59 12.79
N SER A 11 -11.23 -42.74 12.86
CA SER A 11 -10.91 -43.89 11.99
C SER A 11 -11.06 -43.56 10.50
N ALA A 12 -12.08 -42.77 10.13
CA ALA A 12 -12.34 -42.36 8.75
C ALA A 12 -11.21 -41.50 8.14
N ASN A 13 -10.55 -40.69 8.95
CA ASN A 13 -9.45 -39.81 8.55
C ASN A 13 -8.08 -40.49 8.67
N SER A 14 -8.03 -41.77 9.07
CA SER A 14 -6.77 -42.53 9.26
C SER A 14 -5.77 -41.88 10.22
N ASN A 15 -6.28 -41.14 11.20
CA ASN A 15 -5.50 -40.43 12.21
C ASN A 15 -6.07 -40.66 13.62
N LEU A 16 -6.76 -41.78 13.85
CA LEU A 16 -7.37 -42.10 15.14
C LEU A 16 -6.32 -42.15 16.26
N VAL A 17 -6.65 -41.53 17.39
CA VAL A 17 -5.97 -41.75 18.67
C VAL A 17 -6.77 -42.81 19.44
N SER A 18 -6.09 -43.82 19.96
CA SER A 18 -6.74 -44.89 20.74
C SER A 18 -5.80 -45.37 21.85
N VAL A 19 -6.38 -45.83 22.94
CA VAL A 19 -5.67 -46.40 24.08
C VAL A 19 -5.96 -47.90 24.20
N THR A 20 -4.99 -48.65 24.70
CA THR A 20 -5.13 -50.07 25.02
C THR A 20 -4.32 -50.40 26.25
N ASP A 21 -4.81 -51.29 27.09
CA ASP A 21 -4.12 -51.74 28.29
C ASP A 21 -4.38 -53.24 28.49
N PRO A 22 -3.34 -54.07 28.74
CA PRO A 22 -3.49 -55.52 28.81
C PRO A 22 -3.97 -56.04 30.18
N ASP A 23 -3.88 -55.25 31.25
CA ASP A 23 -4.04 -55.70 32.63
C ASP A 23 -5.04 -54.88 33.46
N SER A 24 -5.55 -53.76 32.94
CA SER A 24 -6.63 -52.96 33.52
C SER A 24 -7.84 -52.84 32.61
N ALA A 25 -9.04 -52.99 33.19
CA ALA A 25 -10.30 -52.80 32.44
C ALA A 25 -10.73 -51.33 32.32
N THR A 26 -10.14 -50.44 33.14
CA THR A 26 -10.47 -49.01 33.21
C THR A 26 -9.22 -48.17 33.27
N LEU A 27 -9.24 -47.01 32.62
CA LEU A 27 -8.12 -46.07 32.57
C LEU A 27 -8.57 -44.65 32.92
N THR A 28 -7.60 -43.82 33.27
CA THR A 28 -7.69 -42.35 33.19
C THR A 28 -6.70 -41.88 32.14
N THR A 29 -7.18 -41.10 31.16
CA THR A 29 -6.35 -40.52 30.09
C THR A 29 -6.44 -39.00 30.15
N VAL A 30 -5.30 -38.33 30.21
CA VAL A 30 -5.17 -36.87 30.18
C VAL A 30 -4.55 -36.46 28.85
N LEU A 31 -5.25 -35.60 28.12
CA LEU A 31 -4.83 -35.03 26.84
C LEU A 31 -4.44 -33.58 27.05
N THR A 32 -3.18 -33.22 26.83
CA THR A 32 -2.69 -31.85 27.05
C THR A 32 -2.11 -31.28 25.75
N LEU A 33 -2.57 -30.09 25.36
CA LEU A 33 -2.08 -29.33 24.22
C LEU A 33 -1.14 -28.22 24.68
N SER A 34 -0.02 -28.05 23.99
CA SER A 34 0.85 -26.89 24.20
C SER A 34 0.22 -25.57 23.75
N ALA A 35 -0.79 -25.60 22.86
CA ALA A 35 -1.64 -24.48 22.48
C ALA A 35 -2.87 -24.93 21.66
N GLY A 36 -3.93 -24.12 21.64
CA GLY A 36 -5.22 -24.45 20.99
C GLY A 36 -6.21 -25.09 21.97
N THR A 37 -7.29 -25.65 21.45
CA THR A 37 -8.32 -26.34 22.25
C THR A 37 -8.71 -27.67 21.64
N MET A 38 -9.30 -28.55 22.46
CA MET A 38 -9.77 -29.85 22.01
C MET A 38 -11.14 -30.19 22.58
N MET A 39 -11.96 -30.85 21.76
CA MET A 39 -13.27 -31.33 22.15
C MET A 39 -13.41 -32.82 21.83
N LEU A 40 -13.71 -33.64 22.85
CA LEU A 40 -13.96 -35.07 22.71
C LEU A 40 -15.44 -35.32 22.43
N SER A 41 -15.71 -36.42 21.72
CA SER A 41 -17.05 -36.90 21.41
C SER A 41 -17.72 -37.44 22.68
N SER A 42 -18.99 -37.07 22.92
CA SER A 42 -19.80 -37.64 24.01
C SER A 42 -20.42 -38.99 23.65
N GLY A 43 -19.95 -39.66 22.59
CA GLY A 43 -20.54 -40.88 22.05
C GLY A 43 -20.46 -42.14 22.93
N GLY A 44 -19.68 -42.13 24.02
CA GLY A 44 -19.47 -43.26 24.94
C GLY A 44 -19.95 -43.00 26.38
N ARG A 45 -19.80 -43.97 27.29
CA ARG A 45 -20.10 -43.80 28.74
C ARG A 45 -18.92 -43.28 29.56
N ALA A 46 -17.86 -42.81 28.91
CA ALA A 46 -16.69 -42.25 29.57
C ALA A 46 -17.04 -40.93 30.27
N THR A 47 -16.39 -40.68 31.40
CA THR A 47 -16.48 -39.39 32.10
C THR A 47 -15.44 -38.46 31.49
N ILE A 48 -15.88 -37.33 30.94
CA ILE A 48 -15.02 -36.32 30.32
C ILE A 48 -15.02 -35.06 31.19
N GLY A 49 -13.85 -34.64 31.67
CA GLY A 49 -13.61 -33.38 32.38
C GLY A 49 -12.94 -32.35 31.48
N ASP A 50 -13.26 -31.07 31.69
CA ASP A 50 -12.62 -29.91 31.03
C ASP A 50 -12.67 -29.93 29.48
N ASN A 51 -13.72 -30.55 28.93
CA ASN A 51 -13.94 -30.66 27.49
C ASN A 51 -14.03 -29.27 26.82
N GLY A 52 -13.36 -29.09 25.69
CA GLY A 52 -13.30 -27.80 24.98
C GLY A 52 -12.13 -26.91 25.38
N THR A 53 -11.22 -27.38 26.24
CA THR A 53 -10.03 -26.62 26.67
C THR A 53 -8.74 -27.20 26.09
N GLY A 54 -7.58 -26.67 26.48
CA GLY A 54 -6.26 -27.21 26.12
C GLY A 54 -5.86 -28.46 26.89
N GLU A 55 -6.58 -28.81 27.96
CA GLU A 55 -6.33 -30.03 28.74
C GLU A 55 -7.66 -30.74 29.01
N VAL A 56 -7.80 -31.99 28.56
CA VAL A 56 -9.02 -32.77 28.73
C VAL A 56 -8.70 -34.07 29.44
N THR A 57 -9.46 -34.39 30.49
CA THR A 57 -9.36 -35.68 31.19
C THR A 57 -10.52 -36.58 30.78
N VAL A 58 -10.25 -37.82 30.41
CA VAL A 58 -11.27 -38.84 30.11
C VAL A 58 -11.01 -40.11 30.91
N SER A 59 -12.02 -40.62 31.61
CA SER A 59 -11.90 -41.85 32.42
C SER A 59 -13.08 -42.77 32.22
N GLY A 60 -12.85 -44.08 32.34
CA GLY A 60 -13.87 -45.11 32.12
C GLY A 60 -13.31 -46.42 31.62
N THR A 61 -14.14 -47.24 30.98
CA THR A 61 -13.67 -48.46 30.32
C THR A 61 -12.85 -48.09 29.08
N ILE A 62 -11.88 -48.93 28.70
CA ILE A 62 -11.07 -48.74 27.47
C ILE A 62 -11.97 -48.53 26.24
N ALA A 63 -13.05 -49.30 26.13
CA ALA A 63 -14.00 -49.20 25.03
C ALA A 63 -14.69 -47.83 25.00
N ASP A 64 -15.16 -47.33 26.15
CA ASP A 64 -15.81 -46.03 26.24
C ASP A 64 -14.84 -44.86 25.96
N ILE A 65 -13.59 -44.97 26.41
CA ILE A 65 -12.54 -43.97 26.14
C ILE A 65 -12.26 -43.92 24.63
N ASN A 66 -12.08 -45.07 23.98
CA ASN A 66 -11.82 -45.11 22.54
C ASN A 66 -13.00 -44.57 21.70
N VAL A 67 -14.24 -44.73 22.18
CA VAL A 67 -15.40 -44.08 21.54
C VAL A 67 -15.38 -42.55 21.72
N ALA A 68 -14.92 -42.05 22.87
CA ALA A 68 -14.79 -40.61 23.10
C ALA A 68 -13.66 -39.97 22.26
N LEU A 69 -12.58 -40.71 22.02
CA LEU A 69 -11.45 -40.30 21.19
C LEU A 69 -11.77 -40.37 19.67
N ASP A 70 -12.59 -41.33 19.22
CA ASP A 70 -13.02 -41.44 17.82
C ASP A 70 -14.03 -40.34 17.46
N GLY A 71 -13.53 -39.24 16.90
CA GLY A 71 -14.30 -38.01 16.65
C GLY A 71 -13.80 -36.79 17.43
N MET A 72 -12.69 -36.93 18.16
CA MET A 72 -12.01 -35.82 18.83
C MET A 72 -11.66 -34.69 17.85
N VAL A 73 -12.03 -33.45 18.19
CA VAL A 73 -11.79 -32.27 17.36
C VAL A 73 -10.76 -31.36 18.04
N PHE A 74 -9.62 -31.19 17.40
CA PHE A 74 -8.64 -30.16 17.74
C PHE A 74 -8.94 -28.88 16.99
N THR A 75 -8.88 -27.73 17.67
CA THR A 75 -8.94 -26.40 17.05
C THR A 75 -7.59 -25.70 17.23
N ALA A 76 -6.97 -25.36 16.11
CA ALA A 76 -5.66 -24.74 16.09
C ALA A 76 -5.68 -23.30 16.65
N PRO A 77 -4.56 -22.86 17.26
CA PRO A 77 -4.36 -21.46 17.60
C PRO A 77 -4.31 -20.58 16.33
N ASP A 78 -4.51 -19.27 16.50
CA ASP A 78 -4.54 -18.30 15.41
C ASP A 78 -3.15 -17.93 14.86
N SER A 79 -2.08 -18.36 15.53
CA SER A 79 -0.69 -18.15 15.13
C SER A 79 -0.06 -19.41 14.54
N ALA A 80 0.86 -19.21 13.58
CA ALA A 80 1.69 -20.29 13.06
C ALA A 80 2.71 -20.74 14.11
N GLN A 81 2.66 -22.01 14.48
CA GLN A 81 3.57 -22.62 15.46
C GLN A 81 3.49 -24.14 15.43
N THR A 82 4.38 -24.80 16.17
CA THR A 82 4.28 -26.22 16.47
C THR A 82 3.46 -26.43 17.73
N VAL A 83 2.46 -27.30 17.66
CA VAL A 83 1.64 -27.72 18.81
C VAL A 83 1.95 -29.17 19.15
N ILE A 84 2.16 -29.47 20.43
CA ILE A 84 2.35 -30.82 20.94
C ILE A 84 1.05 -31.24 21.64
N LEU A 85 0.50 -32.38 21.23
CA LEU A 85 -0.54 -33.10 21.97
C LEU A 85 0.14 -34.22 22.76
N GLN A 86 0.21 -34.06 24.08
CA GLN A 86 0.63 -35.11 25.00
C GLN A 86 -0.57 -35.95 25.42
N ILE A 87 -0.41 -37.27 25.41
CA ILE A 87 -1.44 -38.24 25.78
C ILE A 87 -0.87 -39.06 26.92
N ARG A 88 -1.29 -38.78 28.16
CA ARG A 88 -0.89 -39.54 29.33
C ARG A 88 -1.99 -40.49 29.75
N THR A 89 -1.70 -41.77 29.81
CA THR A 89 -2.64 -42.80 30.30
C THR A 89 -2.15 -43.33 31.64
N GLU A 90 -3.08 -43.60 32.56
CA GLU A 90 -2.81 -44.20 33.87
C GLU A 90 -3.85 -45.30 34.13
N ASP A 91 -3.37 -46.47 34.52
CA ASP A 91 -4.22 -47.60 34.86
C ASP A 91 -4.88 -47.42 36.24
N ALA A 92 -5.83 -48.28 36.57
CA ALA A 92 -6.48 -48.29 37.88
C ALA A 92 -5.88 -49.35 38.83
N SER A 93 -4.66 -49.82 38.55
CA SER A 93 -4.09 -50.95 39.28
C SER A 93 -3.63 -50.51 40.68
N THR A 94 -3.89 -51.36 41.68
CA THR A 94 -3.48 -51.12 43.08
C THR A 94 -2.52 -52.22 43.51
N PRO A 95 -1.42 -51.92 44.24
CA PRO A 95 -1.13 -50.66 44.95
C PRO A 95 -0.33 -49.61 44.16
N THR A 96 0.14 -49.90 42.94
CA THR A 96 0.96 -48.98 42.14
C THR A 96 0.42 -48.88 40.73
N ALA A 97 -0.29 -47.79 40.45
CA ALA A 97 -0.73 -47.49 39.11
C ALA A 97 0.47 -47.25 38.19
N LEU A 98 0.39 -47.75 36.96
CA LEU A 98 1.38 -47.52 35.91
C LEU A 98 0.85 -46.47 34.94
N SER A 99 1.75 -45.69 34.36
CA SER A 99 1.41 -44.65 33.39
C SER A 99 2.35 -44.64 32.20
N ASP A 100 1.78 -44.36 31.04
CA ASP A 100 2.52 -44.16 29.79
C ASP A 100 2.21 -42.77 29.20
N THR A 101 3.13 -42.21 28.42
CA THR A 101 2.95 -40.89 27.80
C THR A 101 3.48 -40.87 26.37
N ASP A 102 2.59 -40.58 25.44
CA ASP A 102 2.89 -40.39 24.04
C ASP A 102 2.73 -38.93 23.61
N GLU A 103 3.41 -38.55 22.53
CA GLU A 103 3.31 -37.21 21.95
C GLU A 103 2.97 -37.26 20.46
N ILE A 104 2.07 -36.39 20.04
CA ILE A 104 1.76 -36.12 18.63
C ILE A 104 2.13 -34.67 18.33
N THR A 105 2.95 -34.48 17.30
CA THR A 105 3.34 -33.14 16.83
C THR A 105 2.41 -32.66 15.71
N LEU A 106 1.81 -31.48 15.89
CA LEU A 106 0.95 -30.81 14.92
C LEU A 106 1.61 -29.52 14.42
N THR A 107 1.89 -29.44 13.12
CA THR A 107 2.44 -28.22 12.51
C THR A 107 1.31 -27.30 12.06
N ILE A 108 1.23 -26.10 12.65
CA ILE A 108 0.27 -25.05 12.28
C ILE A 108 0.97 -24.05 11.36
N THR A 109 0.49 -23.98 10.13
CA THR A 109 0.98 -23.02 9.12
C THR A 109 0.12 -21.77 9.15
N ALA A 110 0.74 -20.61 8.89
CA ALA A 110 -0.01 -19.39 8.66
C ALA A 110 -1.02 -19.59 7.53
N VAL A 111 -2.21 -19.00 7.65
CA VAL A 111 -3.12 -18.88 6.52
C VAL A 111 -2.50 -17.85 5.57
N GLN A 112 -1.94 -18.32 4.44
CA GLN A 112 -1.47 -17.41 3.40
C GLN A 112 -2.69 -16.88 2.66
N LEU A 113 -3.13 -15.67 3.01
CA LEU A 113 -4.18 -14.98 2.27
C LEU A 113 -3.56 -14.39 0.99
N PRO A 114 -4.22 -14.51 -0.18
CA PRO A 114 -3.77 -13.81 -1.38
C PRO A 114 -3.77 -12.29 -1.11
N GLY A 115 -2.70 -11.61 -1.52
CA GLY A 115 -2.52 -10.17 -1.30
C GLY A 115 -1.30 -9.81 -0.44
N PHE A 116 -1.06 -8.51 -0.33
CA PHE A 116 0.07 -7.95 0.41
C PHE A 116 0.03 -8.35 1.88
N GLN A 117 1.22 -8.57 2.46
CA GLN A 117 1.39 -8.90 3.87
C GLN A 117 2.12 -7.77 4.61
N ASN A 118 1.87 -7.67 5.91
CA ASN A 118 2.61 -6.72 6.72
C ASN A 118 4.11 -6.96 6.59
N PHE A 119 4.83 -5.87 6.34
CA PHE A 119 6.29 -5.84 6.29
C PHE A 119 6.93 -6.76 5.26
N GLU A 120 6.20 -7.21 4.25
CA GLU A 120 6.75 -8.12 3.25
C GLU A 120 7.92 -7.50 2.47
N PRO A 121 8.87 -8.29 1.96
CA PRO A 121 9.98 -7.77 1.20
C PRO A 121 9.56 -7.38 -0.21
N ALA A 122 10.13 -6.29 -0.72
CA ALA A 122 10.06 -5.97 -2.14
C ALA A 122 10.73 -7.08 -2.96
N VAL A 123 10.10 -7.44 -4.07
CA VAL A 123 10.61 -8.43 -5.02
C VAL A 123 11.49 -7.82 -6.11
N ASN A 124 11.53 -6.49 -6.22
CA ASN A 124 12.35 -5.79 -7.20
C ASN A 124 12.76 -4.38 -6.75
N VAL A 125 13.87 -3.88 -7.28
CA VAL A 125 14.34 -2.51 -7.09
C VAL A 125 14.85 -1.92 -8.41
N LEU A 126 14.41 -0.69 -8.72
CA LEU A 126 14.89 0.09 -9.85
C LEU A 126 15.62 1.34 -9.36
N GLY A 127 16.52 1.86 -10.21
CA GLY A 127 17.30 3.06 -9.89
C GLY A 127 18.54 2.81 -9.04
N GLN A 128 18.72 1.58 -8.56
CA GLN A 128 19.82 1.18 -7.66
C GLN A 128 20.40 -0.18 -8.06
N PRO A 129 21.66 -0.50 -7.69
CA PRO A 129 22.26 -1.80 -7.97
C PRO A 129 21.64 -2.96 -7.18
N ASN A 130 21.08 -2.69 -5.99
CA ASN A 130 20.49 -3.68 -5.09
C ASN A 130 19.61 -2.99 -4.03
N PHE A 131 18.97 -3.79 -3.17
CA PHE A 131 18.09 -3.33 -2.09
C PHE A 131 18.82 -2.66 -0.90
N ALA A 132 20.13 -2.82 -0.78
CA ALA A 132 20.90 -2.20 0.31
C ALA A 132 21.40 -0.79 -0.06
N SER A 133 21.19 -0.37 -1.31
CA SER A 133 21.67 0.92 -1.82
C SER A 133 20.54 1.95 -1.87
N GLY A 134 20.87 3.18 -1.48
CA GLY A 134 20.00 4.34 -1.63
C GLY A 134 20.74 5.63 -2.00
N SER A 135 21.92 5.51 -2.62
CA SER A 135 22.75 6.66 -2.98
C SER A 135 22.21 7.34 -4.24
N SER A 136 22.20 8.67 -4.26
CA SER A 136 21.76 9.42 -5.43
C SER A 136 22.79 9.42 -6.57
N GLY A 137 24.08 9.49 -6.25
CA GLY A 137 25.18 9.57 -7.24
C GLY A 137 25.03 10.71 -8.27
N PRO A 138 25.95 10.82 -9.25
CA PRO A 138 25.76 11.71 -10.40
C PRO A 138 24.68 11.16 -11.34
N PRO A 139 24.11 11.98 -12.25
CA PRO A 139 23.17 11.51 -13.26
C PRO A 139 23.84 10.45 -14.14
N THR A 140 23.23 9.26 -14.20
CA THR A 140 23.61 8.15 -15.09
C THR A 140 22.37 7.49 -15.69
N GLN A 141 22.50 6.37 -16.40
CA GLN A 141 21.34 5.57 -16.82
C GLN A 141 20.61 4.86 -15.67
N ARG A 142 21.18 4.85 -14.46
CA ARG A 142 20.66 4.11 -13.32
C ARG A 142 20.25 5.04 -12.18
N ASN A 143 21.19 5.88 -11.79
CA ASN A 143 21.09 6.72 -10.60
C ASN A 143 19.88 7.65 -10.66
N LEU A 144 19.08 7.61 -9.60
CA LEU A 144 17.99 8.55 -9.34
C LEU A 144 18.42 9.56 -8.29
N LEU A 145 17.77 10.73 -8.26
CA LEU A 145 17.92 11.73 -7.21
C LEU A 145 16.53 12.21 -6.78
N GLY A 146 16.12 11.83 -5.58
CA GLY A 146 14.86 12.23 -4.96
C GLY A 146 13.61 12.03 -5.83
N PRO A 147 13.41 10.85 -6.46
CA PRO A 147 12.19 10.60 -7.24
C PRO A 147 10.96 10.81 -6.35
N ARG A 148 9.99 11.64 -6.75
CA ARG A 148 8.87 12.02 -5.87
C ARG A 148 7.59 11.24 -6.10
N GLY A 149 6.97 11.44 -7.27
CA GLY A 149 5.69 10.87 -7.65
C GLY A 149 5.81 9.47 -8.22
N ALA A 150 4.69 8.93 -8.69
CA ALA A 150 4.64 7.54 -9.14
C ALA A 150 5.39 7.34 -10.45
N VAL A 151 5.84 6.10 -10.67
CA VAL A 151 6.22 5.64 -12.00
C VAL A 151 4.96 5.51 -12.88
N ALA A 152 5.12 5.52 -14.19
CA ALA A 152 4.08 5.09 -15.12
C ALA A 152 4.54 3.87 -15.92
N ILE A 153 3.61 2.98 -16.27
CA ILE A 153 3.91 1.80 -17.08
C ILE A 153 3.06 1.86 -18.36
N SER A 154 3.73 1.81 -19.51
CA SER A 154 3.06 1.76 -20.81
C SER A 154 2.42 0.39 -21.06
N GLU A 155 1.53 0.29 -22.06
CA GLU A 155 0.96 -1.01 -22.50
C GLU A 155 2.02 -2.05 -22.89
N SER A 156 3.16 -1.60 -23.41
CA SER A 156 4.31 -2.47 -23.74
C SER A 156 5.11 -2.93 -22.51
N GLY A 157 4.75 -2.46 -21.31
CA GLY A 157 5.43 -2.73 -20.05
C GLY A 157 6.67 -1.87 -19.78
N ARG A 158 7.02 -0.90 -20.63
CA ARG A 158 8.10 0.08 -20.32
C ARG A 158 7.73 0.92 -19.09
N ILE A 159 8.71 1.14 -18.22
CA ILE A 159 8.56 1.80 -16.92
C ILE A 159 9.20 3.19 -17.00
N TYR A 160 8.40 4.23 -16.82
CA TYR A 160 8.79 5.64 -16.84
C TYR A 160 8.94 6.12 -15.40
N VAL A 161 10.18 6.37 -14.99
CA VAL A 161 10.54 6.72 -13.63
C VAL A 161 10.87 8.21 -13.56
N PRO A 162 10.13 9.01 -12.75
CA PRO A 162 10.50 10.41 -12.50
C PRO A 162 11.81 10.47 -11.71
N ASP A 163 12.88 10.96 -12.33
CA ASP A 163 14.17 11.23 -11.67
C ASP A 163 14.23 12.72 -11.35
N THR A 164 13.43 13.10 -10.35
CA THR A 164 13.00 14.47 -10.11
C THR A 164 14.17 15.44 -9.93
N GLY A 165 15.15 15.10 -9.09
CA GLY A 165 16.31 15.94 -8.83
C GLY A 165 17.28 16.07 -10.01
N HIS A 166 17.27 15.10 -10.94
CA HIS A 166 18.01 15.21 -12.21
C HIS A 166 17.15 15.76 -13.35
N ASN A 167 15.96 16.31 -13.06
CA ASN A 167 15.15 17.04 -14.04
C ASN A 167 14.85 16.22 -15.31
N ARG A 168 14.49 14.94 -15.13
CA ARG A 168 14.29 13.99 -16.23
C ARG A 168 13.35 12.85 -15.88
N VAL A 169 12.93 12.12 -16.90
CA VAL A 169 12.27 10.81 -16.77
C VAL A 169 13.21 9.76 -17.35
N LEU A 170 13.55 8.73 -16.57
CA LEU A 170 14.28 7.56 -17.05
C LEU A 170 13.30 6.47 -17.48
N VAL A 171 13.56 5.80 -18.61
CA VAL A 171 12.68 4.75 -19.12
C VAL A 171 13.38 3.40 -19.12
N PHE A 172 12.86 2.45 -18.37
CA PHE A 172 13.35 1.09 -18.25
C PHE A 172 12.48 0.11 -19.06
N SER A 173 13.05 -1.04 -19.42
CA SER A 173 12.30 -2.15 -20.02
C SER A 173 11.37 -2.81 -19.01
N SER A 174 10.38 -3.57 -19.49
CA SER A 174 9.51 -4.39 -18.65
C SER A 174 10.24 -5.47 -17.83
N ALA A 175 11.38 -5.94 -18.32
CA ALA A 175 12.23 -6.91 -17.61
C ALA A 175 13.25 -6.27 -16.65
N ALA A 176 13.15 -4.97 -16.38
CA ALA A 176 14.13 -4.30 -15.53
C ALA A 176 14.06 -4.79 -14.08
N GLY A 177 15.22 -5.06 -13.50
CA GLY A 177 15.38 -5.32 -12.08
C GLY A 177 16.67 -4.73 -11.50
N PRO A 178 17.21 -5.27 -10.38
CA PRO A 178 18.31 -4.66 -9.66
C PRO A 178 19.51 -4.40 -10.59
N GLY A 179 19.97 -3.15 -10.60
CA GLY A 179 21.10 -2.72 -11.42
C GLY A 179 20.85 -2.57 -12.93
N SER A 180 19.60 -2.71 -13.39
CA SER A 180 19.24 -2.44 -14.79
C SER A 180 19.53 -0.99 -15.16
N LEU A 181 19.86 -0.76 -16.43
CA LEU A 181 20.10 0.57 -16.99
C LEU A 181 18.86 1.03 -17.77
N ALA A 182 18.51 2.32 -17.66
CA ALA A 182 17.50 2.93 -18.48
C ALA A 182 17.90 2.93 -19.96
N GLN A 183 16.95 2.60 -20.82
CA GLN A 183 17.12 2.53 -22.28
C GLN A 183 16.88 3.90 -22.93
N LEU A 184 16.01 4.72 -22.34
CA LEU A 184 15.68 6.05 -22.83
C LEU A 184 15.66 7.05 -21.68
N ARG A 185 15.71 8.33 -22.03
CA ARG A 185 15.49 9.46 -21.12
C ARG A 185 14.63 10.50 -21.82
N LEU A 186 13.86 11.24 -21.04
CA LEU A 186 13.14 12.43 -21.48
C LEU A 186 13.56 13.60 -20.60
N GLY A 187 13.50 14.83 -21.10
CA GLY A 187 13.81 16.02 -20.29
C GLY A 187 15.27 16.48 -20.32
N GLN A 188 16.20 15.63 -20.79
CA GLN A 188 17.65 15.88 -20.71
C GLN A 188 18.41 15.48 -21.98
N PRO A 189 19.41 16.28 -22.41
CA PRO A 189 20.19 16.02 -23.62
C PRO A 189 21.06 14.76 -23.53
N SER A 190 21.49 14.32 -22.35
CA SER A 190 22.24 13.06 -22.17
C SER A 190 21.87 12.35 -20.86
N PHE A 191 22.31 11.10 -20.68
CA PHE A 191 22.17 10.41 -19.39
C PHE A 191 23.08 10.97 -18.30
N SER A 192 24.07 11.79 -18.66
CA SER A 192 25.01 12.44 -17.74
C SER A 192 24.66 13.90 -17.45
N SER A 193 23.55 14.41 -18.00
CA SER A 193 23.04 15.74 -17.69
C SER A 193 21.87 15.64 -16.71
N GLY A 194 21.78 16.62 -15.80
CA GLY A 194 20.72 16.66 -14.78
C GLY A 194 20.31 18.08 -14.35
N GLY A 195 20.77 19.12 -15.06
CA GLY A 195 20.43 20.51 -14.74
C GLY A 195 19.05 20.91 -15.26
N ALA A 196 18.32 21.74 -14.52
CA ALA A 196 17.02 22.25 -14.95
C ALA A 196 17.17 23.11 -16.22
N ARG A 197 16.25 22.95 -17.16
CA ARG A 197 16.14 23.73 -18.41
C ARG A 197 14.67 24.09 -18.61
N ILE A 198 14.42 25.26 -19.18
CA ILE A 198 13.05 25.75 -19.47
C ILE A 198 12.92 25.90 -20.98
N GLU A 199 12.63 24.79 -21.65
CA GLU A 199 12.22 24.80 -23.05
C GLU A 199 11.29 23.61 -23.36
N GLN A 200 10.89 23.47 -24.63
CA GLN A 200 10.10 22.32 -25.06
C GLN A 200 10.93 21.04 -24.97
N GLY A 201 10.37 20.02 -24.32
CA GLY A 201 11.05 18.73 -24.13
C GLY A 201 12.01 18.67 -22.94
N SER A 202 12.15 19.77 -22.17
CA SER A 202 12.73 19.70 -20.82
C SER A 202 11.68 19.28 -19.79
N HIS A 203 12.12 18.65 -18.70
CA HIS A 203 11.25 18.27 -17.57
C HIS A 203 11.85 18.74 -16.24
N PRO A 204 11.95 20.07 -16.01
CA PRO A 204 12.46 20.63 -14.77
C PRO A 204 11.63 20.13 -13.59
N GLU A 205 12.32 19.49 -12.64
CA GLU A 205 11.74 18.82 -11.49
C GLU A 205 10.65 17.81 -11.86
N ALA A 206 10.88 16.94 -12.87
CA ALA A 206 9.94 15.89 -13.27
C ALA A 206 9.40 15.10 -12.06
N ALA A 207 8.22 15.47 -11.58
CA ALA A 207 7.75 15.05 -10.26
C ALA A 207 6.90 13.78 -10.36
N HIS A 208 6.03 13.69 -11.35
CA HIS A 208 5.14 12.56 -11.56
C HIS A 208 4.91 12.35 -13.06
N VAL A 209 4.89 11.10 -13.49
CA VAL A 209 4.50 10.69 -14.84
C VAL A 209 3.16 9.97 -14.77
N ALA A 210 2.21 10.34 -15.64
CA ALA A 210 0.95 9.61 -15.81
C ALA A 210 0.81 9.10 -17.25
N ILE A 211 0.26 7.90 -17.41
CA ILE A 211 -0.12 7.30 -18.69
C ILE A 211 -1.58 6.88 -18.61
N GLY A 212 -2.37 7.21 -19.63
CA GLY A 212 -3.78 6.84 -19.76
C GLY A 212 -4.27 7.17 -21.16
N ASP A 213 -5.19 6.37 -21.71
CA ASP A 213 -5.73 6.54 -23.08
C ASP A 213 -4.61 6.66 -24.15
N GLY A 214 -3.53 5.89 -24.01
CA GLY A 214 -2.37 5.93 -24.92
C GLY A 214 -1.54 7.22 -24.89
N ARG A 215 -1.85 8.17 -24.00
CA ARG A 215 -1.17 9.48 -23.84
C ARG A 215 -0.28 9.47 -22.60
N MET A 216 0.57 10.49 -22.49
CA MET A 216 1.42 10.69 -21.31
C MET A 216 1.44 12.14 -20.86
N ALA A 217 1.47 12.37 -19.55
CA ALA A 217 1.66 13.68 -18.95
C ALA A 217 2.81 13.65 -17.93
N VAL A 218 3.51 14.78 -17.78
CA VAL A 218 4.59 14.95 -16.80
C VAL A 218 4.33 16.22 -15.99
N ALA A 219 4.26 16.08 -14.66
CA ALA A 219 4.17 17.21 -13.75
C ALA A 219 5.55 17.83 -13.48
N GLU A 220 5.64 19.15 -13.61
CA GLU A 220 6.89 19.91 -13.55
C GLU A 220 6.71 21.12 -12.61
N PRO A 221 6.84 20.91 -11.28
CA PRO A 221 6.60 21.93 -10.27
C PRO A 221 7.47 23.17 -10.48
N PHE A 222 8.75 23.00 -10.83
CA PHE A 222 9.68 24.12 -11.03
C PHE A 222 9.24 25.07 -12.16
N ALA A 223 8.64 24.52 -13.22
CA ALA A 223 8.14 25.31 -14.35
C ALA A 223 6.64 25.67 -14.21
N ASN A 224 6.01 25.36 -13.07
CA ASN A 224 4.59 25.62 -12.84
C ASN A 224 3.70 25.06 -13.97
N ARG A 225 3.99 23.84 -14.46
CA ARG A 225 3.32 23.28 -15.63
C ARG A 225 3.13 21.77 -15.60
N ILE A 226 2.23 21.30 -16.48
CA ILE A 226 2.16 19.91 -16.90
C ILE A 226 2.51 19.84 -18.39
N SER A 227 3.48 19.01 -18.78
CA SER A 227 3.79 18.72 -20.19
C SER A 227 2.94 17.55 -20.68
N LEU A 228 2.36 17.65 -21.89
CA LEU A 228 1.44 16.68 -22.45
C LEU A 228 1.96 16.10 -23.77
N TYR A 229 2.04 14.78 -23.83
CA TYR A 229 2.42 14.03 -25.02
C TYR A 229 1.18 13.41 -25.68
N ALA A 230 1.06 13.59 -26.99
CA ALA A 230 -0.03 13.00 -27.78
C ALA A 230 0.00 11.46 -27.82
N SER A 231 1.15 10.86 -27.56
CA SER A 231 1.32 9.41 -27.37
C SER A 231 2.45 9.14 -26.37
N VAL A 232 2.45 7.97 -25.75
CA VAL A 232 3.54 7.56 -24.85
C VAL A 232 4.89 7.56 -25.62
N PRO A 233 5.91 8.32 -25.17
CA PRO A 233 7.16 8.46 -25.89
C PRO A 233 7.95 7.16 -26.05
N THR A 234 8.29 6.81 -27.29
CA THR A 234 9.13 5.62 -27.59
C THR A 234 10.57 5.95 -27.98
N SER A 235 10.88 7.24 -28.15
CA SER A 235 12.17 7.82 -28.52
C SER A 235 12.49 9.05 -27.66
N THR A 236 13.77 9.32 -27.42
CA THR A 236 14.23 10.53 -26.70
C THR A 236 14.00 11.84 -27.47
N THR A 237 13.65 11.77 -28.75
CA THR A 237 13.39 12.93 -29.61
C THR A 237 11.92 13.29 -29.70
N GLN A 238 11.03 12.46 -29.16
CA GLN A 238 9.61 12.76 -29.11
C GLN A 238 9.37 13.84 -28.07
N MET A 239 8.72 14.93 -28.47
CA MET A 239 8.50 16.11 -27.64
C MET A 239 7.05 16.21 -27.17
N PRO A 240 6.78 16.85 -26.01
CA PRO A 240 5.43 17.18 -25.61
C PRO A 240 4.84 18.20 -26.59
N VAL A 241 3.55 18.09 -26.89
CA VAL A 241 2.83 18.94 -27.84
C VAL A 241 1.73 19.77 -27.18
N GLY A 242 1.38 19.49 -25.93
CA GLY A 242 0.47 20.29 -25.12
C GLY A 242 1.11 20.68 -23.80
N LEU A 243 0.55 21.70 -23.16
CA LEU A 243 0.92 22.09 -21.81
C LEU A 243 -0.29 22.63 -21.03
N LEU A 244 -0.24 22.53 -19.71
CA LEU A 244 -1.15 23.19 -18.78
C LEU A 244 -0.36 24.12 -17.86
N GLY A 245 -0.97 25.22 -17.42
CA GLY A 245 -0.40 26.13 -16.43
C GLY A 245 0.52 27.23 -16.98
N GLN A 246 0.92 27.15 -18.25
CA GLN A 246 1.79 28.13 -18.91
C GLN A 246 1.17 28.65 -20.23
N HIS A 247 1.81 29.66 -20.83
CA HIS A 247 1.50 30.11 -22.19
C HIS A 247 2.44 29.50 -23.24
N SER A 248 3.60 29.01 -22.80
CA SER A 248 4.69 28.50 -23.65
C SER A 248 5.61 27.58 -22.83
N PHE A 249 6.48 26.84 -23.51
CA PHE A 249 7.44 25.95 -22.86
C PHE A 249 8.70 26.65 -22.32
N ASP A 250 8.87 27.94 -22.56
CA ASP A 250 10.00 28.75 -22.06
C ASP A 250 9.63 29.62 -20.84
N GLY A 251 8.40 29.48 -20.33
CA GLY A 251 7.89 30.22 -19.17
C GLY A 251 7.92 29.45 -17.85
N THR A 252 7.87 30.20 -16.75
CA THR A 252 7.75 29.70 -15.37
C THR A 252 6.66 30.43 -14.58
N LEU A 253 5.67 31.01 -15.27
CA LEU A 253 4.64 31.85 -14.67
C LEU A 253 3.84 31.08 -13.60
N GLN A 254 4.00 31.44 -12.33
CA GLN A 254 3.12 30.95 -11.27
C GLN A 254 1.84 31.79 -11.21
N GLY A 255 0.73 31.17 -10.83
CA GLY A 255 -0.48 31.90 -10.50
C GLY A 255 -1.63 30.99 -10.09
N CYS A 256 -2.75 31.61 -9.76
CA CYS A 256 -3.93 30.96 -9.20
C CYS A 256 -5.17 31.03 -10.13
N ASN A 257 -5.10 31.78 -11.22
CA ASN A 257 -6.26 31.99 -12.08
C ASN A 257 -6.69 30.67 -12.77
N GLY A 258 -7.76 30.73 -13.55
CA GLY A 258 -8.31 29.57 -14.26
C GLY A 258 -7.31 28.82 -15.16
N ARG A 259 -6.18 29.42 -15.53
CA ARG A 259 -5.22 28.93 -16.54
C ARG A 259 -3.80 28.73 -16.02
N THR A 260 -3.46 29.28 -14.85
CA THR A 260 -2.12 29.15 -14.27
C THR A 260 -2.10 28.11 -13.16
N LEU A 261 -0.93 27.51 -12.96
CA LEU A 261 -0.66 26.57 -11.88
C LEU A 261 0.43 27.16 -10.98
N ASN A 262 0.59 26.56 -9.81
CA ASN A 262 1.62 26.89 -8.82
C ASN A 262 2.16 25.58 -8.24
N GLN A 263 3.37 25.21 -8.66
CA GLN A 263 4.07 23.98 -8.25
C GLN A 263 3.20 22.71 -8.38
N PRO A 264 2.61 22.41 -9.55
CA PRO A 264 1.81 21.21 -9.72
C PRO A 264 2.67 19.96 -9.53
N SER A 265 2.23 19.07 -8.65
CA SER A 265 3.07 17.97 -8.13
C SER A 265 2.67 16.59 -8.64
N SER A 266 1.41 16.43 -9.05
CA SER A 266 0.87 15.17 -9.56
C SER A 266 -0.15 15.44 -10.67
N VAL A 267 -0.24 14.50 -11.60
CA VAL A 267 -1.20 14.50 -12.70
C VAL A 267 -1.81 13.10 -12.82
N ALA A 268 -3.09 13.01 -13.17
CA ALA A 268 -3.76 11.77 -13.53
C ALA A 268 -4.54 11.94 -14.84
N ILE A 269 -4.64 10.87 -15.63
CA ILE A 269 -5.38 10.82 -16.89
C ILE A 269 -6.48 9.77 -16.75
N THR A 270 -7.73 10.11 -17.06
CA THR A 270 -8.81 9.11 -17.00
C THR A 270 -8.67 8.07 -18.12
N PRO A 271 -9.03 6.80 -17.87
CA PRO A 271 -8.89 5.73 -18.87
C PRO A 271 -9.78 5.88 -20.13
N ASP A 272 -10.88 6.63 -20.04
CA ASP A 272 -12.04 6.52 -20.93
C ASP A 272 -12.35 7.77 -21.79
N ALA A 273 -11.67 8.89 -21.56
CA ALA A 273 -11.88 10.12 -22.32
C ALA A 273 -10.67 11.09 -22.29
N GLY A 274 -9.56 10.68 -21.66
CA GLY A 274 -8.38 11.51 -21.51
C GLY A 274 -8.60 12.78 -20.68
N LYS A 275 -9.56 12.81 -19.74
CA LYS A 275 -9.66 13.94 -18.80
C LYS A 275 -8.37 14.01 -17.98
N VAL A 276 -7.94 15.22 -17.62
CA VAL A 276 -6.70 15.45 -16.88
C VAL A 276 -7.02 16.05 -15.53
N LEU A 277 -6.52 15.43 -14.45
CA LEU A 277 -6.58 15.97 -13.10
C LEU A 277 -5.18 16.39 -12.68
N VAL A 278 -5.05 17.56 -12.05
CA VAL A 278 -3.74 18.11 -11.65
C VAL A 278 -3.80 18.51 -10.18
N ALA A 279 -2.90 17.95 -9.36
CA ALA A 279 -2.68 18.39 -7.99
C ALA A 279 -1.82 19.67 -8.02
N ASP A 280 -2.50 20.81 -8.04
CA ASP A 280 -1.95 22.16 -8.09
C ASP A 280 -1.54 22.61 -6.68
N ARG A 281 -0.51 21.92 -6.16
CA ARG A 281 -0.10 21.91 -4.75
C ARG A 281 0.03 23.30 -4.14
N GLY A 282 0.72 24.21 -4.81
CA GLY A 282 0.98 25.56 -4.29
C GLY A 282 -0.28 26.42 -4.16
N ASN A 283 -1.35 26.06 -4.88
CA ASN A 283 -2.65 26.69 -4.78
C ASN A 283 -3.64 25.91 -3.90
N SER A 284 -3.24 24.79 -3.29
CA SER A 284 -4.12 23.98 -2.44
C SER A 284 -5.39 23.47 -3.13
N ARG A 285 -5.28 23.07 -4.41
CA ARG A 285 -6.41 22.53 -5.18
C ARG A 285 -6.06 21.33 -6.04
N VAL A 286 -7.09 20.64 -6.51
CA VAL A 286 -7.01 19.77 -7.70
C VAL A 286 -7.85 20.39 -8.81
N THR A 287 -7.25 20.65 -9.97
CA THR A 287 -7.96 21.13 -11.15
C THR A 287 -8.31 19.96 -12.08
N ILE A 288 -9.48 20.01 -12.71
CA ILE A 288 -9.94 19.00 -13.68
C ILE A 288 -10.18 19.66 -15.03
N TYR A 289 -9.62 19.07 -16.08
CA TYR A 289 -9.87 19.37 -17.47
C TYR A 289 -10.64 18.21 -18.08
N ASN A 290 -11.83 18.46 -18.60
CA ASN A 290 -12.73 17.45 -19.18
C ASN A 290 -12.26 16.95 -20.56
N PHE A 291 -11.05 17.29 -20.96
CA PHE A 291 -10.40 16.87 -22.19
C PHE A 291 -8.87 16.89 -22.00
N PHE A 292 -8.15 16.27 -22.94
CA PHE A 292 -6.69 16.30 -22.99
C PHE A 292 -6.20 17.39 -23.98
N PRO A 293 -5.66 18.52 -23.53
CA PRO A 293 -5.34 19.65 -24.41
C PRO A 293 -4.01 19.46 -25.16
N LEU A 294 -4.09 19.07 -26.44
CA LEU A 294 -2.91 18.91 -27.31
C LEU A 294 -2.48 20.17 -28.08
N SER A 295 -3.14 21.31 -27.87
CA SER A 295 -2.79 22.55 -28.55
C SER A 295 -1.66 23.28 -27.81
N VAL A 296 -0.56 23.59 -28.52
CA VAL A 296 0.45 24.56 -28.06
C VAL A 296 -0.13 25.98 -28.05
N GLY A 297 0.06 26.72 -26.95
CA GLY A 297 -0.43 28.09 -26.77
C GLY A 297 -0.93 28.36 -25.34
N THR A 298 -1.86 29.32 -25.21
CA THR A 298 -2.50 29.67 -23.92
C THR A 298 -3.14 28.44 -23.29
N SER A 299 -2.68 28.04 -22.09
CA SER A 299 -3.30 26.98 -21.30
C SER A 299 -4.83 27.17 -21.24
N PRO A 300 -5.62 26.11 -21.45
CA PRO A 300 -7.06 26.19 -21.26
C PRO A 300 -7.39 26.52 -19.81
N ALA A 301 -8.60 27.04 -19.60
CA ALA A 301 -9.13 27.13 -18.26
C ALA A 301 -9.52 25.72 -17.78
N TYR A 302 -9.35 25.42 -16.49
CA TYR A 302 -9.91 24.20 -15.92
C TYR A 302 -11.45 24.28 -15.88
N ASP A 303 -12.08 23.11 -15.89
CA ASP A 303 -13.54 22.97 -15.81
C ASP A 303 -14.01 22.86 -14.36
N VAL A 304 -13.24 22.18 -13.49
CA VAL A 304 -13.55 21.98 -12.06
C VAL A 304 -12.34 22.33 -11.19
N SER A 305 -12.58 22.92 -10.02
CA SER A 305 -11.59 23.06 -8.93
C SER A 305 -12.12 22.37 -7.67
N LEU A 306 -11.36 21.40 -7.15
CA LEU A 306 -11.63 20.75 -5.87
C LEU A 306 -10.70 21.30 -4.79
N GLY A 307 -11.18 21.34 -3.54
CA GLY A 307 -10.35 21.71 -2.38
C GLY A 307 -10.16 23.21 -2.17
N GLN A 308 -10.92 24.04 -2.87
CA GLN A 308 -10.97 25.48 -2.66
C GLN A 308 -12.42 25.92 -2.47
N THR A 309 -12.67 26.63 -1.38
CA THR A 309 -13.97 27.24 -1.10
C THR A 309 -13.97 28.77 -1.28
N HIS A 310 -12.83 29.33 -1.72
CA HIS A 310 -12.63 30.75 -1.94
C HIS A 310 -12.08 31.03 -3.34
N PRO A 311 -12.52 32.13 -3.99
CA PRO A 311 -11.84 32.66 -5.16
C PRO A 311 -10.42 33.11 -4.76
N ASP A 312 -9.48 33.06 -5.70
CA ASP A 312 -8.09 33.52 -5.53
C ASP A 312 -7.16 32.66 -4.66
N CYS A 313 -7.47 31.36 -4.48
CA CYS A 313 -6.58 30.38 -3.82
C CYS A 313 -6.19 30.77 -2.38
N VAL A 314 -7.07 31.51 -1.71
CA VAL A 314 -6.94 31.78 -0.28
C VAL A 314 -7.12 30.46 0.45
N LEU A 315 -6.16 30.13 1.32
CA LEU A 315 -6.21 28.92 2.13
C LEU A 315 -7.36 29.02 3.15
N ASP A 316 -8.16 27.96 3.22
CA ASP A 316 -9.14 27.81 4.28
C ASP A 316 -8.45 27.61 5.64
N PRO A 317 -8.69 28.48 6.64
CA PRO A 317 -8.04 28.37 7.94
C PRO A 317 -8.51 27.15 8.73
N THR A 318 -9.68 26.58 8.37
CA THR A 318 -10.21 25.37 8.97
C THR A 318 -10.47 24.34 7.87
N PRO A 319 -9.90 23.12 7.97
CA PRO A 319 -10.18 22.04 7.04
C PRO A 319 -11.68 21.71 6.98
N SER A 320 -12.16 21.31 5.82
CA SER A 320 -13.53 20.87 5.57
C SER A 320 -13.57 19.74 4.54
N SER A 321 -14.76 19.25 4.19
CA SER A 321 -14.94 18.30 3.08
C SER A 321 -14.66 18.91 1.71
N ALA A 322 -14.61 20.23 1.60
CA ALA A 322 -14.45 20.96 0.34
C ALA A 322 -13.14 21.75 0.24
N SER A 323 -12.27 21.67 1.27
CA SER A 323 -10.99 22.37 1.31
C SER A 323 -9.79 21.43 1.38
N MET A 324 -8.66 21.87 0.83
CA MET A 324 -7.38 21.15 0.87
C MET A 324 -6.25 22.10 1.27
N ASN A 325 -5.11 21.52 1.65
CA ASN A 325 -3.89 22.21 1.98
C ASN A 325 -2.71 21.44 1.36
N GLN A 326 -2.13 22.01 0.30
CA GLN A 326 -1.02 21.41 -0.45
C GLN A 326 -1.26 19.94 -0.87
N PRO A 327 -2.32 19.61 -1.63
CA PRO A 327 -2.52 18.26 -2.11
C PRO A 327 -1.38 17.88 -3.06
N THR A 328 -0.77 16.72 -2.84
CA THR A 328 0.43 16.30 -3.61
C THR A 328 0.20 15.12 -4.54
N GLY A 329 -0.83 14.31 -4.31
CA GLY A 329 -1.13 13.12 -5.09
C GLY A 329 -2.61 13.04 -5.45
N VAL A 330 -2.91 12.69 -6.70
CA VAL A 330 -4.28 12.46 -7.19
C VAL A 330 -4.34 11.14 -7.95
N TRP A 331 -5.40 10.36 -7.73
CA TRP A 331 -5.71 9.15 -8.46
C TRP A 331 -7.16 9.17 -8.94
N THR A 332 -7.42 8.56 -10.10
CA THR A 332 -8.77 8.36 -10.63
C THR A 332 -8.84 7.12 -11.52
N ASN A 333 -9.99 6.48 -11.55
CA ASN A 333 -10.38 5.44 -12.53
C ASN A 333 -11.38 5.98 -13.58
N GLY A 334 -11.62 7.30 -13.62
CA GLY A 334 -12.66 7.92 -14.45
C GLY A 334 -14.04 8.02 -13.79
N THR A 335 -14.29 7.27 -12.72
CA THR A 335 -15.57 7.30 -11.97
C THR A 335 -15.43 7.77 -10.53
N GLN A 336 -14.23 7.72 -9.96
CA GLN A 336 -13.89 8.15 -8.60
C GLN A 336 -12.64 9.02 -8.63
N VAL A 337 -12.47 9.85 -7.61
CA VAL A 337 -11.25 10.65 -7.41
C VAL A 337 -10.78 10.48 -5.98
N VAL A 338 -9.48 10.25 -5.80
CA VAL A 338 -8.84 10.17 -4.47
C VAL A 338 -7.68 11.15 -4.45
N VAL A 339 -7.57 11.94 -3.38
CA VAL A 339 -6.55 12.97 -3.25
C VAL A 339 -5.84 12.84 -1.91
N ALA A 340 -4.51 12.86 -1.94
CA ALA A 340 -3.68 13.02 -0.76
C ALA A 340 -3.62 14.50 -0.38
N ASP A 341 -4.34 14.88 0.66
CA ASP A 341 -4.42 16.25 1.20
C ASP A 341 -3.31 16.44 2.26
N THR A 342 -2.08 16.53 1.75
CA THR A 342 -0.84 16.32 2.51
C THR A 342 -0.71 17.24 3.71
N GLY A 343 -0.96 18.54 3.56
CA GLY A 343 -0.84 19.53 4.64
C GLY A 343 -1.88 19.36 5.75
N ASN A 344 -2.96 18.60 5.49
CA ASN A 344 -3.97 18.25 6.48
C ASN A 344 -3.84 16.81 6.99
N HIS A 345 -2.76 16.11 6.64
CA HIS A 345 -2.46 14.75 7.11
C HIS A 345 -3.64 13.78 6.89
N ARG A 346 -4.26 13.85 5.70
CA ARG A 346 -5.47 13.08 5.37
C ARG A 346 -5.56 12.73 3.88
N VAL A 347 -6.47 11.82 3.57
CA VAL A 347 -6.87 11.49 2.19
C VAL A 347 -8.36 11.78 2.03
N LEU A 348 -8.73 12.44 0.93
CA LEU A 348 -10.12 12.74 0.57
C LEU A 348 -10.57 11.89 -0.61
N ILE A 349 -11.80 11.38 -0.54
CA ILE A 349 -12.38 10.49 -1.57
C ILE A 349 -13.68 11.06 -2.09
N TRP A 350 -13.79 11.14 -3.42
CA TRP A 350 -15.03 11.33 -4.15
C TRP A 350 -15.46 10.00 -4.78
N ASN A 351 -16.60 9.46 -4.32
CA ASN A 351 -17.15 8.19 -4.81
C ASN A 351 -17.76 8.29 -6.21
N THR A 352 -17.98 9.51 -6.68
CA THR A 352 -18.43 9.84 -8.03
C THR A 352 -17.50 10.87 -8.62
N PHE A 353 -17.27 10.80 -9.93
CA PHE A 353 -16.40 11.73 -10.62
C PHE A 353 -17.01 13.13 -10.56
N PRO A 354 -16.28 14.14 -10.07
CA PRO A 354 -16.83 15.48 -9.92
C PRO A 354 -17.30 16.08 -11.26
N SER A 355 -18.48 16.66 -11.26
CA SER A 355 -19.10 17.34 -12.39
C SER A 355 -19.73 18.65 -11.93
N VAL A 356 -19.39 19.76 -12.57
CA VAL A 356 -19.91 21.10 -12.21
C VAL A 356 -21.43 21.07 -12.06
N VAL A 357 -21.93 21.30 -10.83
CA VAL A 357 -23.37 21.47 -10.59
C VAL A 357 -23.77 22.94 -10.76
N ASP A 358 -22.83 23.89 -10.70
CA ASP A 358 -23.07 25.33 -10.91
C ASP A 358 -21.83 26.04 -11.53
N PRO A 359 -21.94 26.66 -12.73
CA PRO A 359 -20.86 27.43 -13.36
C PRO A 359 -20.36 28.66 -12.59
N VAL A 360 -21.15 29.13 -11.60
CA VAL A 360 -20.80 30.23 -10.69
C VAL A 360 -20.12 29.70 -9.42
N ALA A 361 -20.48 28.49 -8.97
CA ALA A 361 -19.76 27.76 -7.92
C ALA A 361 -18.75 26.78 -8.55
N ARG A 362 -17.67 27.31 -9.13
CA ARG A 362 -16.50 26.53 -9.60
C ARG A 362 -15.71 25.89 -8.45
N GLU A 363 -16.31 25.80 -7.27
CA GLU A 363 -15.66 25.70 -5.96
C GLU A 363 -16.33 24.59 -5.15
N GLY A 364 -15.56 23.52 -4.92
CA GLY A 364 -15.70 22.64 -3.76
C GLY A 364 -16.86 21.64 -3.78
N GLU A 365 -16.91 20.71 -4.75
CA GLU A 365 -17.64 19.46 -4.50
C GLU A 365 -17.10 18.81 -3.22
N SER A 366 -17.99 18.56 -2.25
CA SER A 366 -17.58 17.94 -0.99
C SER A 366 -17.09 16.52 -1.23
N ALA A 367 -15.93 16.21 -0.67
CA ALA A 367 -15.47 14.84 -0.54
C ALA A 367 -16.51 14.03 0.23
N HIS A 368 -16.70 12.79 -0.21
CA HIS A 368 -17.64 11.85 0.38
C HIS A 368 -17.04 11.15 1.59
N ARG A 369 -15.71 10.98 1.60
CA ARG A 369 -15.00 10.31 2.69
C ARG A 369 -13.66 10.96 3.02
N VAL A 370 -13.19 10.71 4.25
CA VAL A 370 -11.87 11.08 4.74
C VAL A 370 -11.17 9.89 5.41
N LEU A 371 -9.89 9.68 5.09
CA LEU A 371 -9.01 8.72 5.77
C LEU A 371 -7.85 9.43 6.48
N GLY A 372 -7.22 8.75 7.43
CA GLY A 372 -6.16 9.30 8.29
C GLY A 372 -6.67 10.16 9.44
N GLN A 373 -7.85 10.75 9.29
CA GLN A 373 -8.56 11.54 10.29
C GLN A 373 -9.92 10.93 10.63
N SER A 374 -10.49 11.32 11.77
CA SER A 374 -11.83 10.87 12.19
C SER A 374 -12.97 11.67 11.56
N ASN A 375 -12.67 12.84 11.01
CA ASN A 375 -13.63 13.75 10.38
C ASN A 375 -12.92 14.74 9.43
N PHE A 376 -13.70 15.58 8.77
CA PHE A 376 -13.21 16.55 7.79
C PHE A 376 -12.62 17.85 8.39
N THR A 377 -12.64 18.06 9.70
CA THR A 377 -12.12 19.30 10.32
C THR A 377 -10.81 19.09 11.08
N ALA A 378 -10.46 17.85 11.41
CA ALA A 378 -9.18 17.48 12.00
C ALA A 378 -8.06 17.46 10.96
N SER A 379 -6.86 17.87 11.38
CA SER A 379 -5.67 17.95 10.52
C SER A 379 -4.35 17.68 11.23
N LEU A 380 -4.36 17.27 12.50
CA LEU A 380 -3.10 17.02 13.20
C LEU A 380 -2.45 15.72 12.68
N PRO A 381 -1.11 15.69 12.51
CA PRO A 381 -0.36 14.48 12.21
C PRO A 381 -0.72 13.38 13.21
N ASN A 382 -0.95 12.16 12.74
CA ASN A 382 -1.32 11.03 13.58
C ASN A 382 -2.51 11.30 14.53
N ARG A 383 -3.41 12.21 14.15
CA ARG A 383 -4.52 12.72 14.97
C ARG A 383 -4.07 13.35 16.30
N GLY A 384 -2.84 13.85 16.35
CA GLY A 384 -2.21 14.47 17.53
C GLY A 384 -1.48 13.50 18.46
N ASN A 385 -1.40 12.21 18.11
CA ASN A 385 -0.69 11.21 18.91
C ASN A 385 0.82 11.19 18.61
N SER A 386 1.62 10.77 19.59
CA SER A 386 3.08 10.60 19.45
C SER A 386 3.46 9.41 18.56
N SER A 387 2.61 8.38 18.51
CA SER A 387 2.80 7.20 17.68
C SER A 387 1.68 7.11 16.64
N PRO A 388 1.97 6.63 15.41
CA PRO A 388 0.94 6.33 14.43
C PRO A 388 0.11 5.11 14.83
N GLY A 389 -0.97 4.88 14.09
CA GLY A 389 -1.73 3.63 14.13
C GLY A 389 -2.35 3.34 12.76
N ALA A 390 -3.11 2.24 12.65
CA ALA A 390 -3.65 1.76 11.36
C ALA A 390 -4.63 2.74 10.68
N GLY A 391 -5.25 3.65 11.43
CA GLY A 391 -6.20 4.65 10.92
C GLY A 391 -5.64 6.06 10.80
N THR A 392 -4.34 6.27 11.04
CA THR A 392 -3.74 7.61 11.12
C THR A 392 -2.73 7.83 10.00
N LEU A 393 -2.57 9.10 9.61
CA LEU A 393 -1.61 9.51 8.59
C LEU A 393 -0.76 10.70 9.08
N ASN A 394 0.41 10.84 8.51
CA ASN A 394 1.32 11.96 8.67
C ASN A 394 1.87 12.36 7.29
N ALA A 395 1.38 13.48 6.76
CA ALA A 395 1.80 14.07 5.50
C ALA A 395 1.79 13.05 4.34
N PRO A 396 0.64 12.40 4.05
CA PRO A 396 0.56 11.43 2.97
C PRO A 396 0.81 12.14 1.64
N THR A 397 1.65 11.58 0.76
CA THR A 397 2.01 12.26 -0.50
C THR A 397 1.46 11.63 -1.78
N HIS A 398 0.99 10.38 -1.72
CA HIS A 398 0.39 9.74 -2.88
C HIS A 398 -0.66 8.70 -2.50
N VAL A 399 -1.56 8.46 -3.44
CA VAL A 399 -2.64 7.47 -3.37
C VAL A 399 -2.64 6.63 -4.65
N ALA A 400 -2.99 5.36 -4.58
CA ALA A 400 -3.20 4.51 -5.75
C ALA A 400 -4.26 3.45 -5.47
N SER A 401 -5.04 3.08 -6.48
CA SER A 401 -6.00 1.98 -6.37
C SER A 401 -6.00 1.13 -7.64
N ASP A 402 -6.24 -0.18 -7.48
CA ASP A 402 -6.47 -1.14 -8.56
C ASP A 402 -7.96 -1.38 -8.82
N GLY A 403 -8.83 -0.55 -8.25
CA GLY A 403 -10.29 -0.69 -8.29
C GLY A 403 -10.87 -1.56 -7.17
N THR A 404 -10.04 -2.36 -6.49
CA THR A 404 -10.45 -3.15 -5.32
C THR A 404 -9.77 -2.63 -4.05
N ARG A 405 -8.45 -2.48 -4.08
CA ARG A 405 -7.62 -2.03 -2.97
C ARG A 405 -7.29 -0.56 -3.09
N LEU A 406 -6.99 0.09 -1.97
CA LEU A 406 -6.43 1.44 -1.92
C LEU A 406 -5.10 1.39 -1.17
N ALA A 407 -4.06 2.02 -1.72
CA ALA A 407 -2.78 2.22 -1.07
C ALA A 407 -2.52 3.72 -0.87
N VAL A 408 -1.95 4.07 0.28
CA VAL A 408 -1.57 5.44 0.65
C VAL A 408 -0.12 5.45 1.10
N ALA A 409 0.68 6.34 0.50
CA ALA A 409 2.04 6.58 0.95
C ALA A 409 2.00 7.54 2.12
N ASP A 410 2.14 6.99 3.32
CA ASP A 410 2.11 7.71 4.58
C ASP A 410 3.53 8.23 4.90
N THR A 411 3.95 9.18 4.08
CA THR A 411 5.36 9.57 3.88
C THR A 411 6.05 9.97 5.17
N GLY A 412 5.38 10.75 6.03
CA GLY A 412 5.92 11.22 7.31
C GLY A 412 6.08 10.13 8.37
N ASN A 413 5.46 8.97 8.18
CA ASN A 413 5.64 7.78 9.03
C ASN A 413 6.45 6.68 8.30
N HIS A 414 7.06 7.00 7.15
CA HIS A 414 7.96 6.11 6.41
C HIS A 414 7.35 4.75 6.08
N ARG A 415 6.06 4.73 5.71
CA ARG A 415 5.30 3.50 5.45
C ARG A 415 4.30 3.66 4.30
N VAL A 416 3.80 2.54 3.82
CA VAL A 416 2.64 2.49 2.90
C VAL A 416 1.53 1.71 3.59
N LEU A 417 0.34 2.32 3.69
CA LEU A 417 -0.86 1.69 4.22
C LEU A 417 -1.72 1.16 3.08
N ILE A 418 -2.26 -0.05 3.24
CA ILE A 418 -3.11 -0.70 2.23
C ILE A 418 -4.43 -1.14 2.86
N TRP A 419 -5.53 -0.78 2.22
CA TRP A 419 -6.86 -1.31 2.48
C TRP A 419 -7.15 -2.41 1.46
N ASP A 420 -7.53 -3.60 1.94
CA ASP A 420 -7.82 -4.77 1.11
C ASP A 420 -9.12 -4.59 0.30
N SER A 421 -9.96 -3.65 0.71
CA SER A 421 -11.16 -3.21 0.01
C SER A 421 -11.26 -1.69 -0.02
N PHE A 422 -11.82 -1.13 -1.08
CA PHE A 422 -11.98 0.31 -1.22
C PHE A 422 -12.81 0.86 -0.04
N PRO A 423 -12.34 1.87 0.70
CA PRO A 423 -12.99 2.30 1.94
C PRO A 423 -14.43 2.77 1.76
N ASN A 424 -15.33 2.29 2.63
CA ASN A 424 -16.77 2.58 2.57
C ASN A 424 -17.26 3.58 3.64
N ALA A 425 -16.42 3.90 4.62
CA ALA A 425 -16.69 4.83 5.72
C ALA A 425 -15.46 5.71 6.04
N ASP A 426 -15.65 6.74 6.84
CA ASP A 426 -14.58 7.63 7.27
C ASP A 426 -13.65 6.95 8.28
N GLY A 427 -12.37 7.29 8.22
CA GLY A 427 -11.39 6.92 9.23
C GLY A 427 -11.13 5.41 9.38
N VAL A 428 -11.59 4.59 8.43
CA VAL A 428 -11.43 3.12 8.42
C VAL A 428 -9.95 2.77 8.53
N PRO A 429 -9.54 1.87 9.44
CA PRO A 429 -8.14 1.45 9.58
C PRO A 429 -7.68 0.65 8.36
N ALA A 430 -6.40 0.79 8.00
CA ALA A 430 -5.76 -0.02 6.98
C ALA A 430 -5.65 -1.49 7.42
N ASN A 431 -5.64 -2.39 6.44
CA ASN A 431 -5.49 -3.84 6.67
C ASN A 431 -4.03 -4.25 6.69
N ARG A 432 -3.19 -3.59 5.89
CA ARG A 432 -1.76 -3.89 5.75
C ARG A 432 -0.88 -2.66 5.88
N VAL A 433 0.37 -2.91 6.25
CA VAL A 433 1.45 -1.91 6.29
C VAL A 433 2.71 -2.48 5.64
N LEU A 434 3.27 -1.74 4.69
CA LEU A 434 4.60 -1.98 4.14
C LEU A 434 5.57 -0.92 4.68
N GLY A 435 6.86 -1.25 4.76
CA GLY A 435 7.87 -0.33 5.27
C GLY A 435 8.15 -0.45 6.77
N GLN A 436 7.22 -1.04 7.52
CA GLN A 436 7.24 -1.18 8.97
C GLN A 436 6.65 -2.53 9.39
N ILE A 437 7.08 -3.09 10.52
CA ILE A 437 6.62 -4.39 11.00
C ILE A 437 5.15 -4.38 11.42
N ASP A 438 4.70 -3.24 11.94
CA ASP A 438 3.35 -2.99 12.40
C ASP A 438 2.93 -1.53 12.14
N PHE A 439 1.78 -1.13 12.69
CA PHE A 439 1.20 0.19 12.47
C PHE A 439 1.71 1.27 13.43
N ASP A 440 2.59 0.95 14.37
CA ASP A 440 2.97 1.87 15.46
C ASP A 440 4.42 2.35 15.29
N ASN A 441 5.20 1.66 14.46
CA ASN A 441 6.54 2.06 14.03
C ASN A 441 6.51 3.16 12.95
N MET A 442 7.54 4.02 12.98
CA MET A 442 7.64 5.19 12.09
C MET A 442 9.07 5.59 11.72
N LEU A 443 10.09 4.83 12.12
CA LEU A 443 11.48 5.16 11.83
C LEU A 443 11.85 4.74 10.40
N ALA A 444 12.55 5.61 9.69
CA ALA A 444 13.05 5.28 8.36
C ALA A 444 14.19 4.26 8.47
N ASN A 445 14.33 3.42 7.43
CA ASN A 445 15.51 2.58 7.27
C ASN A 445 15.86 1.71 8.50
N ASN A 446 14.84 1.23 9.21
CA ASN A 446 15.01 0.34 10.36
C ASN A 446 14.46 -1.07 10.05
N PRO A 447 15.25 -1.99 9.46
CA PRO A 447 14.80 -3.31 9.07
C PRO A 447 14.59 -4.29 10.25
N ASP A 448 15.26 -4.11 11.39
CA ASP A 448 15.11 -4.98 12.57
C ASP A 448 14.17 -4.41 13.65
N GLN A 449 13.75 -3.15 13.46
CA GLN A 449 12.77 -2.41 14.25
C GLN A 449 13.19 -2.24 15.72
N ASP A 450 14.48 -2.04 15.95
CA ASP A 450 15.09 -1.89 17.29
C ASP A 450 15.01 -0.46 17.88
N GLY A 451 14.51 0.51 17.12
CA GLY A 451 14.46 1.92 17.52
C GLY A 451 15.56 2.82 16.95
N ASP A 452 16.51 2.29 16.17
CA ASP A 452 17.58 3.04 15.53
C ASP A 452 17.50 2.99 13.99
N SER A 453 18.08 3.98 13.29
CA SER A 453 18.12 3.97 11.83
C SER A 453 19.38 3.27 11.35
N ASP A 454 19.23 2.21 10.56
CA ASP A 454 20.34 1.49 9.95
C ASP A 454 20.60 1.98 8.53
N GLY A 455 19.88 1.41 7.58
CA GLY A 455 20.09 1.59 6.16
C GLY A 455 18.98 0.97 5.32
N PRO A 456 18.99 1.23 4.01
CA PRO A 456 17.97 0.71 3.12
C PRO A 456 18.01 -0.83 3.09
N SER A 457 16.83 -1.44 3.00
CA SER A 457 16.65 -2.86 2.68
C SER A 457 15.46 -3.03 1.73
N GLU A 458 15.12 -4.26 1.39
CA GLU A 458 13.93 -4.57 0.60
C GLU A 458 12.61 -4.35 1.36
N ARG A 459 12.64 -4.12 2.68
CA ARG A 459 11.44 -4.05 3.53
C ARG A 459 11.10 -2.64 4.02
N VAL A 460 12.06 -1.72 4.00
CA VAL A 460 11.96 -0.42 4.66
C VAL A 460 12.00 0.73 3.65
N PHE A 461 11.40 1.84 4.06
CA PHE A 461 11.39 3.07 3.28
C PHE A 461 12.08 4.22 4.02
N PHE A 462 12.42 5.24 3.25
CA PHE A 462 12.71 6.58 3.72
C PHE A 462 11.87 7.58 2.90
N SER A 463 10.79 8.04 3.54
CA SER A 463 9.80 8.95 2.94
C SER A 463 9.20 8.43 1.63
N PRO A 464 8.48 7.29 1.64
CA PRO A 464 7.86 6.77 0.42
C PRO A 464 6.90 7.80 -0.17
N GLY A 465 6.92 7.96 -1.48
CA GLY A 465 6.18 8.96 -2.23
C GLY A 465 5.17 8.32 -3.18
N GLY A 466 5.45 8.37 -4.48
CA GLY A 466 4.62 7.82 -5.54
C GLY A 466 4.22 6.35 -5.38
N LEU A 467 2.98 6.04 -5.76
CA LEU A 467 2.42 4.70 -5.76
C LEU A 467 1.76 4.37 -7.10
N LEU A 468 1.97 3.16 -7.61
CA LEU A 468 1.25 2.62 -8.77
C LEU A 468 0.93 1.13 -8.57
N PHE A 469 -0.35 0.77 -8.70
CA PHE A 469 -0.74 -0.62 -8.92
C PHE A 469 -0.64 -0.99 -10.39
N HIS A 470 0.00 -2.11 -10.70
CA HIS A 470 0.09 -2.65 -12.06
C HIS A 470 0.29 -4.16 -12.04
N ASN A 471 -0.61 -4.92 -12.69
CA ASN A 471 -0.54 -6.39 -12.82
C ASN A 471 -0.31 -7.11 -11.47
N GLY A 472 -1.10 -6.77 -10.46
CA GLY A 472 -1.01 -7.38 -9.11
C GLY A 472 0.16 -6.89 -8.25
N LYS A 473 1.04 -6.03 -8.79
CA LYS A 473 2.19 -5.46 -8.09
C LYS A 473 1.93 -4.03 -7.64
N LEU A 474 2.59 -3.61 -6.56
CA LEU A 474 2.64 -2.23 -6.10
C LEU A 474 4.05 -1.67 -6.26
N TYR A 475 4.19 -0.63 -7.07
CA TYR A 475 5.42 0.14 -7.23
C TYR A 475 5.40 1.29 -6.25
N VAL A 476 6.45 1.40 -5.44
CA VAL A 476 6.61 2.41 -4.40
C VAL A 476 7.87 3.21 -4.68
N THR A 477 7.72 4.51 -4.87
CA THR A 477 8.84 5.44 -4.96
C THR A 477 9.40 5.66 -3.56
N ASP A 478 10.58 5.15 -3.26
CA ASP A 478 11.27 5.31 -1.98
C ASP A 478 12.21 6.52 -2.07
N LYS A 479 11.60 7.72 -1.90
CA LYS A 479 12.11 9.01 -2.34
C LYS A 479 13.51 9.31 -1.81
N ASP A 480 13.71 9.25 -0.50
CA ASP A 480 14.96 9.68 0.12
C ASP A 480 16.05 8.59 0.02
N ASN A 481 15.66 7.35 -0.31
CA ASN A 481 16.58 6.29 -0.73
C ASN A 481 16.78 6.22 -2.24
N ASN A 482 16.31 7.20 -3.02
CA ASN A 482 16.63 7.32 -4.45
C ASN A 482 16.32 6.06 -5.29
N ARG A 483 15.20 5.39 -5.04
CA ARG A 483 14.88 4.10 -5.67
C ARG A 483 13.39 3.87 -5.82
N ILE A 484 13.03 2.90 -6.66
CA ILE A 484 11.66 2.38 -6.77
C ILE A 484 11.67 0.93 -6.27
N LEU A 485 10.86 0.61 -5.27
CA LEU A 485 10.64 -0.75 -4.79
C LEU A 485 9.36 -1.32 -5.40
N VAL A 486 9.33 -2.63 -5.66
CA VAL A 486 8.16 -3.32 -6.20
C VAL A 486 7.78 -4.47 -5.29
N PHE A 487 6.52 -4.50 -4.85
CA PHE A 487 5.96 -5.54 -3.98
C PHE A 487 4.98 -6.40 -4.78
N ASP A 488 4.92 -7.70 -4.47
CA ASP A 488 4.06 -8.65 -5.15
C ASP A 488 2.83 -8.94 -4.30
N GLY A 489 1.65 -8.58 -4.79
CA GLY A 489 0.39 -8.76 -4.06
C GLY A 489 -0.48 -9.86 -4.64
N GLN A 490 0.12 -10.93 -5.17
CA GLN A 490 -0.55 -12.11 -5.74
C GLN A 490 -0.23 -13.36 -4.94
#